data_AF-A0A928ERS3-F1
#
_entry.id   AF-A0A928ERS3-F1
#
_cell.length_a   1.000
_cell.length_b   1.000
_cell.length_c   1.000
_cell.angle_alpha   90.00
_cell.angle_beta   90.00
_cell.angle_gamma   90.00
#
_symmetry.space_group_name_H-M   'P 1'
#
loop_
_entity.id
_entity.type
_entity.pdbx_description
1 polymer ?
#
loop_
_entity_poly.entity_id
_entity_poly.type
_entity_poly.pdbx_seq_one_letter_code
_entity_poly.pdbx_strand_id
1 'polypeptide(L)'
;MKKFAKFLIPMLALILVAAFCAIPMSAADDVIFVADGGTGDGSSADSPMGNGPGYATWSIEAYQEHSLNMAIAKLAENGKGGTIVICGPVTVNYGRQKESDAKGASDFRLQPQYTEPADKVADTFSHLNYTFTSVYNGVDYRTTNNAAVIMERTAAQCLCMEVRVGSTWENITYRVNNTADRNQTLGNNIFSCFNQKTVIGEGFVVEAFVEGEKKEPTTENALYFPSLSAGSRYANLTGDTDLVVKSGTWNHISGSSFGFGGTSNTNGKLEGNAKFEFGGTAVALGGIHGGSGQTGGSLSGNCETIISGGTINGTVNIAGAGGFIGTESSAKMTITGGDFTGVDSINDYGVGLANNPPKFTMLDLSGLTVEAAQTVYNLVSYVDEIVTPDGFAPATSAPETTTAAPETTTAAPETTPAPETTAAPEKDDETTAPAPSAPSAPKAEGGNTGLIIGIVVAVVVVIAVVAVIVLKKKKA
;
A
#
# COMPACT_ATOMS: atom_id res chain seq x y z
N MET A 1 60.28 -7.55 23.63
CA MET A 1 59.53 -7.31 22.38
C MET A 1 59.35 -8.54 21.48
N LYS A 2 60.40 -9.27 21.07
CA LYS A 2 60.26 -10.46 20.19
C LYS A 2 59.32 -11.57 20.71
N LYS A 3 59.29 -11.80 22.03
CA LYS A 3 58.37 -12.80 22.63
C LYS A 3 56.90 -12.34 22.60
N PHE A 4 56.64 -11.04 22.72
CA PHE A 4 55.27 -10.49 22.70
C PHE A 4 54.68 -10.48 21.28
N ALA A 5 55.50 -10.13 20.28
CA ALA A 5 55.08 -10.17 18.87
C ALA A 5 54.70 -11.58 18.38
N LYS A 6 55.29 -12.64 18.95
CA LYS A 6 54.97 -14.03 18.60
C LYS A 6 53.55 -14.45 19.01
N PHE A 7 52.97 -13.82 20.03
CA PHE A 7 51.60 -14.10 20.47
C PHE A 7 50.59 -13.09 19.92
N LEU A 8 51.01 -11.83 19.75
CA LEU A 8 50.12 -10.77 19.28
C LEU A 8 49.67 -10.96 17.82
N ILE A 9 50.57 -11.39 16.94
CA ILE A 9 50.27 -11.59 15.51
C ILE A 9 49.22 -12.70 15.29
N PRO A 10 49.36 -13.92 15.84
CA PRO A 10 48.33 -14.95 15.65
C PRO A 10 47.01 -14.60 16.35
N MET A 11 47.06 -13.87 17.47
CA MET A 11 45.85 -13.38 18.14
C MET A 11 45.09 -12.34 17.30
N LEU A 12 45.80 -11.37 16.70
CA LEU A 12 45.20 -10.39 15.78
C LEU A 12 44.65 -11.06 14.52
N ALA A 13 45.36 -12.05 13.96
CA ALA A 13 44.86 -12.83 12.83
C ALA A 13 43.59 -13.60 13.18
N LEU A 14 43.53 -14.21 14.37
CA LEU A 14 42.34 -14.92 14.86
C LEU A 14 41.16 -13.96 15.06
N ILE A 15 41.39 -12.78 15.65
CA ILE A 15 40.36 -11.74 15.82
C ILE A 15 39.86 -11.25 14.47
N LEU A 16 40.75 -11.05 13.50
CA LEU A 16 40.37 -10.64 12.15
C LEU A 16 39.53 -11.71 11.46
N VAL A 17 39.93 -12.98 11.53
CA VAL A 17 39.16 -14.10 10.99
C VAL A 17 37.79 -14.22 11.67
N ALA A 18 37.73 -14.11 13.00
CA ALA A 18 36.47 -14.12 13.74
C ALA A 18 35.56 -12.94 13.35
N ALA A 19 36.14 -11.75 13.14
CA ALA A 19 35.41 -10.58 12.67
C ALA A 19 34.87 -10.78 11.24
N PHE A 20 35.66 -11.34 10.32
CA PHE A 20 35.20 -11.66 8.96
C PHE A 20 34.15 -12.78 8.93
N CYS A 21 34.25 -13.78 9.81
CA CYS A 21 33.22 -14.81 9.95
C CYS A 21 31.95 -14.32 10.65
N ALA A 22 32.03 -13.21 11.40
CA ALA A 22 30.88 -12.59 12.07
C ALA A 22 30.17 -11.55 11.21
N ILE A 23 30.71 -11.18 10.03
CA ILE A 23 29.94 -10.40 9.06
C ILE A 23 28.87 -11.33 8.52
N PRO A 24 27.57 -11.07 8.77
CA PRO A 24 26.53 -11.84 8.12
C PRO A 24 26.71 -11.63 6.62
N MET A 25 27.13 -12.68 5.92
CA MET A 25 26.94 -12.74 4.47
C MET A 25 25.43 -12.85 4.28
N SER A 26 24.72 -11.71 4.24
CA SER A 26 23.38 -11.73 3.69
C SER A 26 23.58 -12.17 2.24
N ALA A 27 23.07 -13.35 1.89
CA ALA A 27 22.90 -13.69 0.49
C ALA A 27 22.22 -12.48 -0.16
N ALA A 28 22.77 -11.98 -1.27
CA ALA A 28 22.10 -10.92 -1.99
C ALA A 28 20.68 -11.38 -2.26
N ASP A 29 19.68 -10.56 -1.91
CA ASP A 29 18.29 -10.90 -2.19
C ASP A 29 18.17 -11.21 -3.67
N ASP A 30 17.46 -12.29 -4.00
CA ASP A 30 17.20 -12.62 -5.40
C ASP A 30 16.39 -11.48 -6.00
N VAL A 31 16.86 -10.93 -7.12
CA VAL A 31 16.26 -9.74 -7.75
C VAL A 31 15.83 -10.04 -9.17
N ILE A 32 14.58 -9.69 -9.50
CA ILE A 32 14.03 -9.80 -10.85
C ILE A 32 13.54 -8.43 -11.32
N PHE A 33 14.01 -8.00 -12.47
CA PHE A 33 13.58 -6.77 -13.14
C PHE A 33 12.43 -7.06 -14.09
N VAL A 34 11.37 -6.26 -14.05
CA VAL A 34 10.18 -6.42 -14.88
C VAL A 34 9.81 -5.12 -15.61
N ALA A 35 9.37 -5.26 -16.86
CA ALA A 35 8.82 -4.18 -17.68
C ALA A 35 8.00 -4.75 -18.83
N ASP A 36 6.95 -4.05 -19.25
CA ASP A 36 6.19 -4.35 -20.46
C ASP A 36 7.10 -4.35 -21.69
N GLY A 37 6.85 -5.30 -22.60
CA GLY A 37 7.68 -5.49 -23.80
C GLY A 37 9.08 -6.06 -23.51
N GLY A 38 9.42 -6.33 -22.24
CA GLY A 38 10.63 -7.04 -21.88
C GLY A 38 10.71 -8.42 -22.55
N THR A 39 11.91 -8.76 -23.03
CA THR A 39 12.19 -10.07 -23.65
C THR A 39 13.33 -10.81 -22.95
N GLY A 40 13.81 -10.23 -21.85
CA GLY A 40 14.91 -10.76 -21.06
C GLY A 40 14.45 -11.77 -20.01
N ASP A 41 15.42 -12.23 -19.23
CA ASP A 41 15.20 -13.16 -18.12
C ASP A 41 14.96 -12.45 -16.77
N GLY A 42 14.94 -11.12 -16.77
CA GLY A 42 14.80 -10.28 -15.59
C GLY A 42 16.07 -10.15 -14.76
N SER A 43 17.24 -10.53 -15.27
CA SER A 43 18.52 -10.41 -14.55
C SER A 43 19.01 -8.96 -14.38
N SER A 44 18.50 -8.03 -15.20
CA SER A 44 18.86 -6.61 -15.13
C SER A 44 17.78 -5.72 -15.75
N ALA A 45 17.86 -4.41 -15.53
CA ALA A 45 16.97 -3.44 -16.17
C ALA A 45 17.14 -3.35 -17.69
N ASP A 46 18.30 -3.76 -18.25
CA ASP A 46 18.53 -3.84 -19.69
C ASP A 46 18.01 -5.16 -20.30
N SER A 47 17.72 -6.15 -19.45
CA SER A 47 17.13 -7.44 -19.83
C SER A 47 15.90 -7.74 -18.96
N PRO A 48 14.89 -6.85 -18.94
CA PRO A 48 13.74 -7.03 -18.08
C PRO A 48 12.87 -8.18 -18.55
N MET A 49 12.27 -8.87 -17.59
CA MET A 49 11.24 -9.87 -17.84
C MET A 49 9.95 -9.15 -18.26
N GLY A 50 9.44 -9.50 -19.43
CA GLY A 50 8.11 -9.06 -19.88
C GLY A 50 7.06 -10.15 -19.71
N ASN A 51 5.88 -9.89 -20.26
CA ASN A 51 4.79 -10.86 -20.23
C ASN A 51 5.10 -12.06 -21.14
N GLY A 52 4.80 -13.26 -20.66
CA GLY A 52 5.01 -14.52 -21.36
C GLY A 52 4.07 -14.73 -22.55
N PRO A 53 4.40 -15.72 -23.40
CA PRO A 53 3.60 -16.06 -24.57
C PRO A 53 2.23 -16.60 -24.12
N GLY A 54 1.17 -15.81 -24.31
CA GLY A 54 -0.18 -16.19 -23.92
C GLY A 54 -0.92 -15.15 -23.11
N TYR A 55 -0.21 -14.15 -22.54
CA TYR A 55 -0.85 -13.05 -21.80
C TYR A 55 -1.93 -12.30 -22.61
N ALA A 56 -1.76 -12.20 -23.92
CA ALA A 56 -2.76 -11.58 -24.81
C ALA A 56 -4.05 -12.43 -24.99
N THR A 57 -4.07 -13.68 -24.53
CA THR A 57 -5.23 -14.57 -24.63
C THR A 57 -6.13 -14.46 -23.41
N TRP A 58 -7.45 -14.55 -23.59
CA TRP A 58 -8.42 -14.35 -22.51
C TRP A 58 -8.65 -15.65 -21.74
N SER A 59 -7.65 -16.12 -20.98
CA SER A 59 -7.75 -17.33 -20.15
C SER A 59 -7.20 -17.09 -18.73
N ILE A 60 -7.58 -17.95 -17.78
CA ILE A 60 -6.99 -17.92 -16.42
C ILE A 60 -5.47 -18.19 -16.48
N GLU A 61 -5.05 -19.07 -17.39
CA GLU A 61 -3.65 -19.40 -17.64
C GLU A 61 -2.87 -18.17 -18.12
N ALA A 62 -3.49 -17.26 -18.88
CA ALA A 62 -2.84 -16.03 -19.34
C ALA A 62 -2.39 -15.11 -18.19
N TYR A 63 -3.06 -15.11 -17.03
CA TYR A 63 -2.62 -14.32 -15.87
C TYR A 63 -1.30 -14.81 -15.29
N GLN A 64 -1.04 -16.11 -15.38
CA GLN A 64 0.19 -16.71 -14.90
C GLN A 64 1.40 -16.30 -15.74
N GLU A 65 1.16 -15.87 -16.98
CA GLU A 65 2.14 -15.33 -17.91
C GLU A 65 2.34 -13.81 -17.75
N HIS A 66 1.70 -13.16 -16.79
CA HIS A 66 2.00 -11.76 -16.49
C HIS A 66 3.39 -11.65 -15.84
N SER A 67 4.20 -10.67 -16.27
CA SER A 67 5.58 -10.47 -15.81
C SER A 67 5.72 -10.46 -14.29
N LEU A 68 4.79 -9.85 -13.55
CA LEU A 68 4.78 -9.87 -12.08
C LEU A 68 4.60 -11.28 -11.50
N ASN A 69 3.70 -12.10 -12.07
CA ASN A 69 3.48 -13.47 -11.61
C ASN A 69 4.64 -14.39 -11.97
N MET A 70 5.21 -14.21 -13.16
CA MET A 70 6.42 -14.92 -13.58
C MET A 70 7.62 -14.58 -12.67
N ALA A 71 7.78 -13.32 -12.30
CA ALA A 71 8.83 -12.90 -11.36
C ALA A 71 8.64 -13.52 -9.97
N ILE A 72 7.40 -13.53 -9.44
CA ILE A 72 7.07 -14.22 -8.19
C ILE A 72 7.37 -15.71 -8.29
N ALA A 73 6.94 -16.37 -9.36
CA ALA A 73 7.17 -17.81 -9.54
C ALA A 73 8.66 -18.12 -9.57
N LYS A 74 9.46 -17.36 -10.32
CA LYS A 74 10.91 -17.52 -10.41
C LYS A 74 11.63 -17.32 -9.07
N LEU A 75 11.19 -16.34 -8.28
CA LEU A 75 11.73 -16.12 -6.93
C LEU A 75 11.31 -17.26 -5.97
N ALA A 76 10.06 -17.73 -6.07
CA ALA A 76 9.54 -18.81 -5.24
C ALA A 76 10.27 -20.15 -5.45
N GLU A 77 10.86 -20.42 -6.62
CA GLU A 77 11.66 -21.62 -6.89
C GLU A 77 12.81 -21.84 -5.89
N ASN A 78 13.37 -20.75 -5.36
CA ASN A 78 14.44 -20.80 -4.36
C ASN A 78 13.93 -20.99 -2.93
N GLY A 79 12.61 -21.12 -2.73
CA GLY A 79 11.96 -21.20 -1.42
C GLY A 79 12.15 -19.93 -0.58
N LYS A 80 12.48 -18.81 -1.23
CA LYS A 80 12.73 -17.51 -0.61
C LYS A 80 11.92 -16.47 -1.38
N GLY A 81 11.43 -15.46 -0.65
CA GLY A 81 10.96 -14.24 -1.30
C GLY A 81 12.13 -13.52 -1.97
N GLY A 82 11.88 -12.31 -2.49
CA GLY A 82 12.94 -11.54 -3.13
C GLY A 82 12.48 -10.16 -3.53
N THR A 83 13.30 -9.46 -4.31
CA THR A 83 13.00 -8.12 -4.80
C THR A 83 12.54 -8.17 -6.26
N ILE A 84 11.40 -7.56 -6.55
CA ILE A 84 10.88 -7.35 -7.89
C ILE A 84 11.03 -5.87 -8.21
N VAL A 85 11.92 -5.55 -9.16
CA VAL A 85 12.20 -4.19 -9.59
C VAL A 85 11.34 -3.86 -10.80
N ILE A 86 10.38 -2.96 -10.63
CA ILE A 86 9.60 -2.38 -11.73
C ILE A 86 10.48 -1.34 -12.41
N CYS A 87 11.13 -1.72 -13.52
CA CYS A 87 12.10 -0.88 -14.22
C CYS A 87 11.55 -0.24 -15.51
N GLY A 88 10.26 -0.37 -15.76
CA GLY A 88 9.50 0.28 -16.83
C GLY A 88 8.00 0.15 -16.53
N PRO A 89 7.11 0.63 -17.42
CA PRO A 89 5.67 0.41 -17.26
C PRO A 89 5.37 -1.09 -17.17
N VAL A 90 4.45 -1.48 -16.29
CA VAL A 90 3.92 -2.84 -16.20
C VAL A 90 2.41 -2.75 -16.17
N THR A 91 1.78 -3.17 -17.27
CA THR A 91 0.36 -2.94 -17.51
C THR A 91 -0.46 -4.19 -17.22
N VAL A 92 -1.24 -4.08 -16.16
CA VAL A 92 -2.29 -5.03 -15.79
C VAL A 92 -3.53 -4.67 -16.61
N ASN A 93 -3.67 -5.35 -17.74
CA ASN A 93 -4.82 -5.23 -18.62
C ASN A 93 -5.90 -6.21 -18.17
N TYR A 94 -7.10 -5.70 -17.91
CA TYR A 94 -8.24 -6.57 -17.65
C TYR A 94 -9.00 -6.88 -18.95
N GLY A 95 -9.19 -8.17 -19.22
CA GLY A 95 -9.96 -8.68 -20.35
C GLY A 95 -11.32 -9.23 -19.88
N ARG A 96 -12.40 -8.73 -20.48
CA ARG A 96 -13.79 -9.19 -20.31
C ARG A 96 -13.88 -10.67 -19.95
N GLN A 97 -14.35 -11.00 -18.75
CA GLN A 97 -15.05 -12.28 -18.61
C GLN A 97 -16.19 -12.29 -19.63
N LYS A 98 -16.25 -13.36 -20.43
CA LYS A 98 -17.29 -13.59 -21.41
C LYS A 98 -18.65 -13.35 -20.73
N GLU A 99 -19.45 -12.43 -21.27
CA GLU A 99 -20.70 -11.91 -20.69
C GLU A 99 -21.74 -12.98 -20.30
N SER A 100 -21.52 -14.26 -20.61
CA SER A 100 -22.49 -15.34 -20.40
C SER A 100 -22.37 -16.11 -19.07
N ASP A 101 -21.23 -16.09 -18.37
CA ASP A 101 -21.02 -16.91 -17.16
C ASP A 101 -20.79 -16.04 -15.89
N ALA A 102 -21.73 -15.13 -15.66
CA ALA A 102 -21.73 -13.97 -14.75
C ALA A 102 -21.51 -14.22 -13.24
N LYS A 103 -20.53 -15.04 -12.81
CA LYS A 103 -20.23 -15.23 -11.37
C LYS A 103 -18.74 -15.26 -10.98
N GLY A 104 -17.80 -15.10 -11.91
CA GLY A 104 -16.38 -15.02 -11.56
C GLY A 104 -15.88 -13.59 -11.61
N ALA A 105 -15.35 -13.06 -10.51
CA ALA A 105 -14.84 -11.71 -10.49
C ALA A 105 -13.61 -11.50 -11.39
N SER A 106 -13.46 -10.25 -11.80
CA SER A 106 -12.47 -9.66 -12.70
C SER A 106 -11.07 -9.49 -12.11
N ASP A 107 -10.61 -10.42 -11.28
CA ASP A 107 -9.51 -10.10 -10.38
C ASP A 107 -8.16 -10.48 -11.01
N PHE A 108 -7.24 -9.51 -11.09
CA PHE A 108 -5.84 -9.82 -11.33
C PHE A 108 -5.24 -10.35 -10.03
N ARG A 109 -4.81 -11.61 -10.05
CA ARG A 109 -4.23 -12.27 -8.87
C ARG A 109 -2.72 -12.29 -8.98
N LEU A 110 -2.07 -11.71 -7.98
CA LEU A 110 -0.64 -11.72 -7.82
C LEU A 110 -0.26 -12.87 -6.88
N GLN A 111 0.16 -13.99 -7.46
CA GLN A 111 0.42 -15.26 -6.74
C GLN A 111 1.41 -16.14 -7.50
N PRO A 112 2.11 -17.08 -6.82
CA PRO A 112 2.91 -18.10 -7.50
C PRO A 112 2.03 -18.97 -8.42
N GLN A 113 2.59 -19.46 -9.52
CA GLN A 113 1.89 -20.39 -10.41
C GLN A 113 1.58 -21.69 -9.66
N TYR A 114 0.34 -21.90 -9.24
CA TYR A 114 -0.11 -23.20 -8.75
C TYR A 114 -1.58 -23.47 -9.07
N THR A 115 -1.87 -24.73 -9.35
CA THR A 115 -3.18 -25.30 -9.67
C THR A 115 -4.01 -25.67 -8.44
N GLU A 116 -3.47 -25.46 -7.23
CA GLU A 116 -4.18 -25.79 -5.99
C GLU A 116 -5.34 -24.83 -5.70
N PRO A 117 -6.40 -25.28 -5.03
CA PRO A 117 -7.51 -24.44 -4.56
C PRO A 117 -7.02 -23.22 -3.75
N ALA A 118 -7.70 -22.08 -3.90
CA ALA A 118 -7.31 -20.79 -3.30
C ALA A 118 -7.11 -20.84 -1.78
N ASP A 119 -7.86 -21.69 -1.08
CA ASP A 119 -7.79 -21.91 0.37
C ASP A 119 -6.50 -22.61 0.83
N LYS A 120 -5.79 -23.32 -0.08
CA LYS A 120 -4.51 -23.98 0.22
C LYS A 120 -3.27 -23.17 -0.17
N VAL A 121 -3.45 -22.17 -1.03
CA VAL A 121 -2.34 -21.32 -1.51
C VAL A 121 -1.82 -20.41 -0.39
N ALA A 122 -2.72 -19.89 0.45
CA ALA A 122 -2.36 -18.98 1.55
C ALA A 122 -1.35 -19.63 2.53
N ASP A 123 -1.60 -20.87 2.95
CA ASP A 123 -0.71 -21.56 3.89
C ASP A 123 0.65 -21.88 3.28
N THR A 124 0.69 -22.19 1.98
CA THR A 124 1.91 -22.64 1.30
C THR A 124 2.91 -21.50 1.11
N PHE A 125 2.44 -20.25 0.96
CA PHE A 125 3.30 -19.12 0.59
C PHE A 125 3.25 -17.93 1.57
N SER A 126 2.47 -18.02 2.64
CA SER A 126 2.41 -16.99 3.71
C SER A 126 3.79 -16.64 4.31
N HIS A 127 4.78 -17.53 4.18
CA HIS A 127 6.14 -17.30 4.66
C HIS A 127 7.04 -16.56 3.66
N LEU A 128 6.65 -16.45 2.38
CA LEU A 128 7.41 -15.73 1.36
C LEU A 128 7.01 -14.26 1.35
N ASN A 129 8.00 -13.38 1.44
CA ASN A 129 7.81 -11.93 1.40
C ASN A 129 8.53 -11.33 0.20
N TYR A 130 7.81 -10.59 -0.63
CA TYR A 130 8.34 -9.96 -1.84
C TYR A 130 8.41 -8.45 -1.67
N THR A 131 9.53 -7.85 -2.04
CA THR A 131 9.67 -6.39 -2.09
C THR A 131 9.46 -5.92 -3.53
N PHE A 132 8.46 -5.09 -3.76
CA PHE A 132 8.22 -4.42 -5.03
C PHE A 132 8.79 -3.01 -4.95
N THR A 133 9.67 -2.65 -5.88
CA THR A 133 10.21 -1.28 -5.93
C THR A 133 10.51 -0.79 -7.34
N SER A 134 10.49 0.53 -7.55
CA SER A 134 11.04 1.17 -8.75
C SER A 134 12.34 1.93 -8.47
N VAL A 135 12.90 1.83 -7.26
CA VAL A 135 14.20 2.41 -6.91
C VAL A 135 15.14 1.29 -6.50
N TYR A 136 16.20 1.07 -7.28
CA TYR A 136 17.14 -0.01 -7.00
C TYR A 136 18.56 0.35 -7.44
N ASN A 137 19.56 0.00 -6.64
CA ASN A 137 20.98 0.32 -6.87
C ASN A 137 21.25 1.81 -7.20
N GLY A 138 20.51 2.72 -6.55
CA GLY A 138 20.65 4.17 -6.73
C GLY A 138 19.99 4.73 -8.01
N VAL A 139 19.27 3.90 -8.76
CA VAL A 139 18.50 4.33 -9.94
C VAL A 139 17.02 4.39 -9.58
N ASP A 140 16.37 5.51 -9.90
CA ASP A 140 14.92 5.68 -9.79
C ASP A 140 14.24 5.51 -11.15
N TYR A 141 13.75 4.31 -11.41
CA TYR A 141 13.15 3.93 -12.69
C TYR A 141 11.82 4.65 -12.98
N ARG A 142 11.17 5.25 -11.96
CA ARG A 142 9.97 6.09 -12.18
C ARG A 142 10.33 7.30 -13.02
N THR A 143 11.52 7.85 -12.81
CA THR A 143 12.01 9.04 -13.51
C THR A 143 12.72 8.70 -14.82
N THR A 144 13.51 7.62 -14.86
CA THR A 144 14.30 7.30 -16.05
C THR A 144 13.48 6.58 -17.12
N ASN A 145 12.56 5.72 -16.70
CA ASN A 145 11.87 4.77 -17.57
C ASN A 145 10.34 4.85 -17.43
N ASN A 146 9.80 5.88 -16.74
CA ASN A 146 8.38 6.00 -16.43
C ASN A 146 7.81 4.72 -15.77
N ALA A 147 8.61 4.08 -14.90
CA ALA A 147 8.22 2.85 -14.25
C ALA A 147 6.98 3.05 -13.39
N ALA A 148 5.98 2.21 -13.62
CA ALA A 148 4.71 2.24 -12.91
C ALA A 148 4.02 0.89 -13.04
N VAL A 149 3.25 0.50 -12.03
CA VAL A 149 2.23 -0.55 -12.16
C VAL A 149 0.95 0.13 -12.62
N ILE A 150 0.49 -0.20 -13.81
CA ILE A 150 -0.63 0.47 -14.48
C ILE A 150 -1.83 -0.48 -14.53
N MET A 151 -2.91 -0.08 -13.88
CA MET A 151 -4.21 -0.73 -13.97
C MET A 151 -5.01 -0.07 -15.09
N GLU A 152 -5.22 -0.78 -16.20
CA GLU A 152 -6.06 -0.28 -17.30
C GLU A 152 -7.49 -0.80 -17.21
N ARG A 153 -8.42 0.13 -17.02
CA ARG A 153 -9.85 -0.17 -16.99
C ARG A 153 -10.43 -0.09 -18.38
N THR A 154 -10.69 -1.24 -19.00
CA THR A 154 -11.23 -1.32 -20.36
C THR A 154 -12.75 -1.56 -20.41
N ALA A 155 -13.37 -1.91 -19.28
CA ALA A 155 -14.79 -2.30 -19.21
C ALA A 155 -15.50 -1.79 -17.94
N ALA A 156 -16.81 -2.00 -17.90
CA ALA A 156 -17.71 -1.56 -16.83
C ALA A 156 -17.50 -2.25 -15.47
N GLN A 157 -16.50 -3.11 -15.35
CA GLN A 157 -16.25 -3.91 -14.16
C GLN A 157 -15.28 -3.19 -13.23
N CYS A 158 -15.44 -3.52 -11.95
CA CYS A 158 -14.56 -3.06 -10.88
C CYS A 158 -13.23 -3.83 -10.98
N LEU A 159 -12.12 -3.12 -11.15
CA LEU A 159 -10.80 -3.76 -11.17
C LEU A 159 -10.39 -4.10 -9.75
N CYS A 160 -10.00 -5.34 -9.51
CA CYS A 160 -9.37 -5.76 -8.27
C CYS A 160 -8.00 -6.34 -8.59
N MET A 161 -6.96 -5.83 -7.93
CA MET A 161 -5.69 -6.54 -7.79
C MET A 161 -5.70 -7.26 -6.45
N GLU A 162 -5.70 -8.59 -6.48
CA GLU A 162 -5.56 -9.43 -5.29
C GLU A 162 -4.10 -9.86 -5.13
N VAL A 163 -3.41 -9.26 -4.17
CA VAL A 163 -2.07 -9.65 -3.73
C VAL A 163 -2.20 -10.80 -2.74
N ARG A 164 -1.77 -12.00 -3.16
CA ARG A 164 -1.91 -13.25 -2.39
C ARG A 164 -0.55 -13.78 -1.91
N VAL A 165 0.40 -12.87 -1.76
CA VAL A 165 1.73 -13.12 -1.19
C VAL A 165 2.05 -12.06 -0.13
N GLY A 166 2.90 -12.40 0.84
CA GLY A 166 3.49 -11.39 1.71
C GLY A 166 4.24 -10.35 0.88
N SER A 167 4.01 -9.06 1.11
CA SER A 167 4.53 -8.03 0.23
C SER A 167 4.91 -6.72 0.91
N THR A 168 5.94 -6.08 0.40
CA THR A 168 6.35 -4.71 0.73
C THR A 168 6.43 -3.92 -0.56
N TRP A 169 5.80 -2.74 -0.63
CA TRP A 169 5.74 -1.90 -1.81
C TRP A 169 6.39 -0.55 -1.50
N GLU A 170 7.54 -0.27 -2.08
CA GLU A 170 8.34 0.92 -1.78
C GLU A 170 8.76 1.64 -3.05
N ASN A 171 8.64 2.97 -3.06
CA ASN A 171 9.03 3.79 -4.20
C ASN A 171 8.36 3.34 -5.52
N ILE A 172 7.07 3.01 -5.47
CA ILE A 172 6.27 2.56 -6.62
C ILE A 172 5.35 3.69 -7.08
N THR A 173 5.19 3.84 -8.39
CA THR A 173 4.05 4.56 -8.96
C THR A 173 2.96 3.56 -9.31
N TYR A 174 1.80 3.65 -8.66
CA TYR A 174 0.60 2.87 -8.95
C TYR A 174 -0.39 3.74 -9.70
N ARG A 175 -0.60 3.45 -10.99
CA ARG A 175 -1.43 4.24 -11.89
C ARG A 175 -2.73 3.51 -12.17
N VAL A 176 -3.84 4.24 -12.09
CA VAL A 176 -5.17 3.74 -12.40
C VAL A 176 -5.75 4.55 -13.55
N ASN A 177 -5.89 3.91 -14.71
CA ASN A 177 -6.47 4.51 -15.92
C ASN A 177 -7.96 4.15 -15.99
N ASN A 178 -8.82 5.11 -15.63
CA ASN A 178 -10.27 4.97 -15.69
C ASN A 178 -10.82 5.51 -17.02
N THR A 179 -11.92 4.90 -17.47
CA THR A 179 -12.75 5.44 -18.56
C THR A 179 -13.79 6.43 -18.02
N ALA A 180 -14.32 7.28 -18.90
CA ALA A 180 -15.19 8.44 -18.62
C ALA A 180 -16.43 8.23 -17.75
N ASP A 181 -16.91 6.99 -17.66
CA ASP A 181 -18.27 6.71 -17.21
C ASP A 181 -18.40 6.81 -15.68
N ARG A 182 -18.57 8.06 -15.19
CA ARG A 182 -18.82 8.39 -13.78
C ARG A 182 -20.06 7.71 -13.22
N ASN A 183 -21.03 7.33 -14.07
CA ASN A 183 -22.32 6.81 -13.62
C ASN A 183 -22.31 5.31 -13.30
N GLN A 184 -21.18 4.63 -13.49
CA GLN A 184 -20.97 3.28 -12.97
C GLN A 184 -20.52 3.31 -11.50
N THR A 185 -21.44 3.92 -10.76
CA THR A 185 -21.57 4.37 -9.37
C THR A 185 -20.95 3.56 -8.24
N LEU A 186 -20.24 2.47 -8.50
CA LEU A 186 -19.97 1.50 -7.45
C LEU A 186 -18.58 0.83 -7.57
N GLY A 187 -18.02 0.56 -8.74
CA GLY A 187 -16.76 -0.20 -8.80
C GLY A 187 -15.47 0.55 -8.43
N ASN A 188 -15.23 0.89 -7.16
CA ASN A 188 -13.91 1.37 -6.70
C ASN A 188 -12.82 0.40 -7.17
N ASN A 189 -11.74 0.86 -7.78
CA ASN A 189 -10.59 -0.01 -8.01
C ASN A 189 -10.12 -0.54 -6.64
N ILE A 190 -9.88 -1.83 -6.49
CA ILE A 190 -9.50 -2.42 -5.19
C ILE A 190 -8.10 -2.98 -5.28
N PHE A 191 -7.27 -2.56 -4.34
CA PHE A 191 -6.04 -3.25 -3.97
C PHE A 191 -6.36 -4.12 -2.76
N SER A 192 -6.39 -5.44 -2.95
CA SER A 192 -6.74 -6.42 -1.91
C SER A 192 -5.49 -7.21 -1.54
N CYS A 193 -5.22 -7.38 -0.25
CA CYS A 193 -4.02 -8.06 0.25
C CYS A 193 -4.27 -9.51 0.67
N PHE A 194 -5.49 -10.02 0.46
CA PHE A 194 -5.87 -11.42 0.63
C PHE A 194 -5.24 -12.08 1.88
N ASN A 195 -5.46 -11.48 3.06
CA ASN A 195 -4.92 -11.90 4.36
C ASN A 195 -3.43 -12.20 4.45
N GLN A 196 -2.64 -11.55 3.60
CA GLN A 196 -1.19 -11.56 3.68
C GLN A 196 -0.68 -10.35 4.45
N LYS A 197 0.52 -10.48 5.00
CA LYS A 197 1.26 -9.34 5.51
C LYS A 197 1.60 -8.42 4.34
N THR A 198 1.08 -7.19 4.36
CA THR A 198 1.34 -6.22 3.31
C THR A 198 1.75 -4.88 3.89
N VAL A 199 2.86 -4.34 3.37
CA VAL A 199 3.36 -3.02 3.71
C VAL A 199 3.33 -2.15 2.45
N ILE A 200 2.48 -1.13 2.45
CA ILE A 200 2.59 0.01 1.53
C ILE A 200 3.57 0.98 2.18
N GLY A 201 4.84 0.88 1.80
CA GLY A 201 5.96 1.60 2.39
C GLY A 201 6.03 3.06 1.94
N GLU A 202 7.19 3.68 2.09
CA GLU A 202 7.43 5.06 1.67
C GLU A 202 7.58 5.19 0.14
N GLY A 203 7.29 6.38 -0.39
CA GLY A 203 7.44 6.67 -1.80
C GLY A 203 6.44 5.95 -2.73
N PHE A 204 5.42 5.29 -2.18
CA PHE A 204 4.29 4.76 -2.93
C PHE A 204 3.39 5.93 -3.35
N VAL A 205 3.22 6.12 -4.66
CA VAL A 205 2.44 7.21 -5.24
C VAL A 205 1.27 6.60 -6.00
N VAL A 206 0.07 7.12 -5.78
CA VAL A 206 -1.12 6.73 -6.53
C VAL A 206 -1.48 7.83 -7.52
N GLU A 207 -1.57 7.48 -8.80
CA GLU A 207 -2.05 8.37 -9.84
C GLU A 207 -3.37 7.86 -10.40
N ALA A 208 -4.42 8.67 -10.35
CA ALA A 208 -5.69 8.36 -11.01
C ALA A 208 -5.82 9.18 -12.29
N PHE A 209 -6.18 8.52 -13.38
CA PHE A 209 -6.49 9.14 -14.66
C PHE A 209 -7.93 8.84 -15.05
N VAL A 210 -8.59 9.79 -15.71
CA VAL A 210 -9.92 9.63 -16.32
C VAL A 210 -9.82 10.17 -17.74
N GLU A 211 -10.06 9.32 -18.73
CA GLU A 211 -9.93 9.71 -20.15
C GLU A 211 -8.56 10.31 -20.50
N GLY A 212 -7.50 9.79 -19.87
CA GLY A 212 -6.13 10.29 -20.04
C GLY A 212 -5.79 11.56 -19.27
N GLU A 213 -6.74 12.16 -18.56
CA GLU A 213 -6.51 13.33 -17.70
C GLU A 213 -6.23 12.88 -16.25
N LYS A 214 -5.10 13.32 -15.69
CA LYS A 214 -4.75 13.07 -14.29
C LYS A 214 -5.72 13.81 -13.37
N LYS A 215 -6.18 13.15 -12.31
CA LYS A 215 -7.06 13.72 -11.29
C LYS A 215 -6.30 14.01 -10.00
N GLU A 216 -6.56 15.18 -9.45
CA GLU A 216 -5.99 15.61 -8.18
C GLU A 216 -6.62 14.85 -7.00
N PRO A 217 -5.85 14.55 -5.95
CA PRO A 217 -6.29 13.77 -4.80
C PRO A 217 -7.14 14.61 -3.83
N THR A 218 -8.39 14.87 -4.22
CA THR A 218 -9.38 15.60 -3.41
C THR A 218 -10.53 14.70 -2.99
N THR A 219 -11.30 15.09 -1.98
CA THR A 219 -12.51 14.36 -1.55
C THR A 219 -13.54 14.26 -2.67
N GLU A 220 -13.67 15.29 -3.52
CA GLU A 220 -14.54 15.27 -4.73
C GLU A 220 -14.11 14.18 -5.73
N ASN A 221 -12.80 13.96 -5.85
CA ASN A 221 -12.21 13.00 -6.78
C ASN A 221 -11.95 11.61 -6.15
N ALA A 222 -12.35 11.38 -4.89
CA ALA A 222 -12.02 10.18 -4.12
C ALA A 222 -12.36 8.88 -4.87
N LEU A 223 -13.47 8.85 -5.59
CA LEU A 223 -13.94 7.67 -6.34
C LEU A 223 -13.02 7.24 -7.49
N TYR A 224 -12.12 8.09 -7.97
CA TYR A 224 -11.14 7.72 -8.99
C TYR A 224 -9.92 7.00 -8.41
N PHE A 225 -9.70 7.14 -7.10
CA PHE A 225 -8.62 6.50 -6.38
C PHE A 225 -9.02 5.09 -5.92
N PRO A 226 -8.06 4.16 -5.84
CA PRO A 226 -8.34 2.81 -5.38
C PRO A 226 -8.70 2.79 -3.89
N SER A 227 -9.54 1.83 -3.50
CA SER A 227 -9.67 1.41 -2.12
C SER A 227 -8.64 0.32 -1.82
N LEU A 228 -8.15 0.29 -0.58
CA LEU A 228 -7.19 -0.69 -0.09
C LEU A 228 -7.84 -1.55 0.99
N SER A 229 -7.60 -2.86 0.92
CA SER A 229 -8.19 -3.84 1.83
C SER A 229 -7.14 -4.88 2.21
N ALA A 230 -7.03 -5.18 3.49
CA ALA A 230 -6.14 -6.25 3.94
C ALA A 230 -6.69 -7.65 3.58
N GLY A 231 -8.03 -7.80 3.56
CA GLY A 231 -8.72 -9.04 3.20
C GLY A 231 -9.07 -9.14 1.72
N SER A 232 -9.82 -10.18 1.35
CA SER A 232 -10.42 -10.35 0.02
C SER A 232 -11.75 -9.61 -0.08
N ARG A 233 -12.12 -9.25 -1.30
CA ARG A 233 -13.45 -8.75 -1.62
C ARG A 233 -14.52 -9.85 -1.63
N TYR A 234 -14.17 -11.05 -2.09
CA TYR A 234 -15.14 -12.10 -2.45
C TYR A 234 -14.93 -13.39 -1.68
N ALA A 235 -13.73 -13.63 -1.19
CA ALA A 235 -13.40 -14.87 -0.52
C ALA A 235 -13.73 -14.79 0.97
N ASN A 236 -14.17 -15.93 1.50
CA ASN A 236 -14.09 -16.21 2.92
C ASN A 236 -12.64 -16.63 3.21
N LEU A 237 -11.91 -15.77 3.89
CA LEU A 237 -10.54 -16.01 4.31
C LEU A 237 -10.54 -16.50 5.75
N THR A 238 -9.56 -17.35 6.08
CA THR A 238 -9.27 -17.77 7.45
C THR A 238 -7.85 -17.34 7.79
N GLY A 239 -7.63 -16.90 9.03
CA GLY A 239 -6.34 -16.36 9.48
C GLY A 239 -6.32 -14.85 9.61
N ASP A 240 -5.20 -14.32 10.11
CA ASP A 240 -5.07 -12.91 10.48
C ASP A 240 -4.62 -12.04 9.30
N THR A 241 -4.98 -10.75 9.32
CA THR A 241 -4.41 -9.73 8.42
C THR A 241 -3.39 -8.85 9.14
N ASP A 242 -2.36 -8.40 8.42
CA ASP A 242 -1.38 -7.40 8.89
C ASP A 242 -1.11 -6.40 7.75
N LEU A 243 -1.79 -5.25 7.79
CA LEU A 243 -1.68 -4.20 6.78
C LEU A 243 -1.01 -2.97 7.37
N VAL A 244 0.05 -2.50 6.73
CA VAL A 244 0.73 -1.25 7.08
C VAL A 244 0.70 -0.30 5.89
N VAL A 245 0.27 0.94 6.11
CA VAL A 245 0.17 1.98 5.07
C VAL A 245 0.89 3.24 5.52
N LYS A 246 2.02 3.54 4.87
CA LYS A 246 2.86 4.71 5.17
C LYS A 246 2.84 5.77 4.07
N SER A 247 2.37 5.46 2.86
CA SER A 247 2.18 6.44 1.78
C SER A 247 1.08 6.05 0.79
N GLY A 248 0.89 6.86 -0.25
CA GLY A 248 -0.15 6.70 -1.26
C GLY A 248 -1.45 7.44 -0.92
N THR A 249 -2.28 7.65 -1.95
CA THR A 249 -3.61 8.25 -1.83
C THR A 249 -4.68 7.21 -2.13
N TRP A 250 -5.61 7.04 -1.20
CA TRP A 250 -6.61 5.98 -1.22
C TRP A 250 -8.00 6.57 -1.07
N ASN A 251 -8.99 5.94 -1.71
CA ASN A 251 -10.38 6.26 -1.45
C ASN A 251 -10.76 5.80 -0.03
N HIS A 252 -10.88 4.48 0.17
CA HIS A 252 -11.10 3.90 1.48
C HIS A 252 -9.97 2.93 1.83
N ILE A 253 -9.69 2.76 3.12
CA ILE A 253 -8.73 1.77 3.61
C ILE A 253 -9.40 0.91 4.67
N SER A 254 -9.24 -0.41 4.56
CA SER A 254 -9.83 -1.39 5.48
C SER A 254 -8.79 -2.38 5.98
N GLY A 255 -8.73 -2.56 7.30
CA GLY A 255 -7.86 -3.56 7.94
C GLY A 255 -8.32 -5.01 7.76
N SER A 256 -9.49 -5.25 7.16
CA SER A 256 -9.99 -6.59 6.82
C SER A 256 -10.58 -6.61 5.40
N SER A 257 -11.65 -7.37 5.17
CA SER A 257 -12.34 -7.47 3.87
C SER A 257 -13.11 -6.19 3.52
N PHE A 258 -13.10 -5.85 2.23
CA PHE A 258 -13.89 -4.75 1.69
C PHE A 258 -15.16 -5.31 1.06
N GLY A 259 -16.28 -5.12 1.76
CA GLY A 259 -17.61 -5.36 1.19
C GLY A 259 -17.91 -4.38 0.08
N PHE A 260 -18.84 -4.74 -0.80
CA PHE A 260 -19.39 -3.81 -1.77
C PHE A 260 -20.83 -3.49 -1.37
N GLY A 261 -21.23 -2.21 -1.44
CA GLY A 261 -22.55 -1.70 -1.02
C GLY A 261 -23.80 -2.24 -1.76
N GLY A 262 -23.74 -3.44 -2.33
CA GLY A 262 -24.89 -4.17 -2.88
C GLY A 262 -25.48 -5.14 -1.84
N THR A 263 -26.79 -5.33 -1.88
CA THR A 263 -27.55 -6.26 -1.02
C THR A 263 -27.29 -7.75 -1.31
N SER A 264 -26.28 -8.08 -2.12
CA SER A 264 -25.97 -9.45 -2.51
C SER A 264 -25.02 -10.13 -1.52
N ASN A 265 -25.40 -11.34 -1.10
CA ASN A 265 -24.74 -12.20 -0.11
C ASN A 265 -23.30 -12.69 -0.47
N THR A 266 -22.62 -12.05 -1.41
CA THR A 266 -21.28 -12.44 -1.91
C THR A 266 -20.18 -11.60 -1.28
N ASN A 267 -20.23 -11.45 0.04
CA ASN A 267 -19.33 -10.54 0.72
C ASN A 267 -18.14 -11.27 1.32
N GLY A 268 -16.94 -10.72 1.13
CA GLY A 268 -15.73 -11.23 1.76
C GLY A 268 -15.87 -11.31 3.28
N LYS A 269 -15.59 -12.48 3.84
CA LYS A 269 -15.53 -12.73 5.27
C LYS A 269 -14.08 -12.97 5.66
N LEU A 270 -13.63 -12.37 6.76
CA LEU A 270 -12.37 -12.72 7.41
C LEU A 270 -12.66 -13.44 8.72
N GLU A 271 -12.30 -14.72 8.76
CA GLU A 271 -12.27 -15.55 9.96
C GLU A 271 -10.91 -15.48 10.62
N GLY A 272 -10.64 -14.40 11.34
CA GLY A 272 -9.38 -14.14 12.03
C GLY A 272 -9.32 -12.73 12.59
N ASN A 273 -8.15 -12.32 13.07
CA ASN A 273 -7.90 -10.98 13.59
C ASN A 273 -7.43 -10.04 12.48
N ALA A 274 -7.63 -8.75 12.68
CA ALA A 274 -7.13 -7.71 11.80
C ALA A 274 -6.16 -6.78 12.52
N LYS A 275 -4.97 -6.62 11.96
CA LYS A 275 -4.03 -5.58 12.37
C LYS A 275 -3.83 -4.60 11.23
N PHE A 276 -4.03 -3.32 11.54
CA PHE A 276 -3.93 -2.24 10.57
C PHE A 276 -3.15 -1.05 11.13
N GLU A 277 -2.12 -0.61 10.42
CA GLU A 277 -1.35 0.58 10.75
C GLU A 277 -1.44 1.62 9.62
N PHE A 278 -1.79 2.85 9.96
CA PHE A 278 -1.86 3.99 9.04
C PHE A 278 -0.95 5.11 9.52
N GLY A 279 -0.16 5.70 8.62
CA GLY A 279 0.68 6.84 8.97
C GLY A 279 1.52 7.38 7.82
N GLY A 280 2.64 8.03 8.17
CA GLY A 280 3.57 8.61 7.20
C GLY A 280 2.91 9.72 6.37
N THR A 281 3.06 9.64 5.05
CA THR A 281 2.49 10.57 4.07
C THR A 281 1.21 10.03 3.40
N ALA A 282 0.64 8.95 3.93
CA ALA A 282 -0.57 8.36 3.38
C ALA A 282 -1.77 9.33 3.49
N VAL A 283 -2.65 9.28 2.48
CA VAL A 283 -3.88 10.08 2.43
C VAL A 283 -5.08 9.14 2.24
N ALA A 284 -6.07 9.24 3.14
CA ALA A 284 -7.38 8.62 2.98
C ALA A 284 -8.40 9.70 2.59
N LEU A 285 -9.04 9.57 1.43
CA LEU A 285 -9.97 10.57 0.89
C LEU A 285 -11.43 10.33 1.31
N GLY A 286 -11.82 9.07 1.52
CA GLY A 286 -13.18 8.66 1.86
C GLY A 286 -13.33 8.11 3.28
N GLY A 287 -12.33 7.40 3.79
CA GLY A 287 -12.33 6.98 5.19
C GLY A 287 -11.41 5.81 5.53
N ILE A 288 -11.35 5.52 6.83
CA ILE A 288 -10.58 4.43 7.43
C ILE A 288 -11.53 3.50 8.17
N HIS A 289 -11.31 2.19 8.01
CA HIS A 289 -12.08 1.14 8.65
C HIS A 289 -11.13 0.13 9.31
N GLY A 290 -11.12 0.02 10.63
CA GLY A 290 -10.22 -0.89 11.34
C GLY A 290 -10.48 -2.36 11.02
N GLY A 291 -11.76 -2.76 10.98
CA GLY A 291 -12.20 -4.03 10.42
C GLY A 291 -12.71 -3.85 8.99
N SER A 292 -13.97 -4.17 8.69
CA SER A 292 -14.46 -4.27 7.31
C SER A 292 -14.87 -2.92 6.70
N GLY A 293 -14.63 -2.75 5.40
CA GLY A 293 -14.72 -1.43 4.74
C GLY A 293 -16.13 -0.91 4.41
N GLN A 294 -17.12 -1.79 4.20
CA GLN A 294 -18.52 -1.42 3.86
C GLN A 294 -19.50 -2.51 4.31
N THR A 295 -20.81 -2.23 4.22
CA THR A 295 -21.99 -3.01 4.66
C THR A 295 -22.04 -4.49 4.23
N GLY A 296 -21.11 -4.95 3.41
CA GLY A 296 -20.98 -6.35 3.05
C GLY A 296 -19.93 -7.14 3.84
N GLY A 297 -18.74 -6.56 4.08
CA GLY A 297 -17.59 -7.32 4.55
C GLY A 297 -17.70 -7.68 6.03
N SER A 298 -17.21 -8.83 6.46
CA SER A 298 -17.34 -9.24 7.86
C SER A 298 -16.04 -9.72 8.47
N LEU A 299 -15.87 -9.47 9.77
CA LEU A 299 -14.72 -9.89 10.58
C LEU A 299 -15.19 -10.70 11.78
N SER A 300 -14.62 -11.87 12.05
CA SER A 300 -15.00 -12.67 13.24
C SER A 300 -14.07 -12.50 14.45
N GLY A 301 -12.83 -12.06 14.25
CA GLY A 301 -11.85 -11.86 15.33
C GLY A 301 -11.75 -10.42 15.80
N ASN A 302 -10.66 -10.12 16.49
CA ASN A 302 -10.38 -8.77 17.00
C ASN A 302 -9.82 -7.87 15.90
N CYS A 303 -10.03 -6.55 16.00
CA CYS A 303 -9.28 -5.60 15.18
C CYS A 303 -8.45 -4.64 16.03
N GLU A 304 -7.20 -4.45 15.64
CA GLU A 304 -6.28 -3.45 16.18
C GLU A 304 -5.91 -2.48 15.06
N THR A 305 -6.21 -1.20 15.27
CA THR A 305 -5.86 -0.11 14.36
C THR A 305 -4.92 0.87 15.04
N ILE A 306 -3.83 1.23 14.37
CA ILE A 306 -2.86 2.21 14.85
C ILE A 306 -2.77 3.34 13.83
N ILE A 307 -3.10 4.56 14.24
CA ILE A 307 -2.99 5.77 13.42
C ILE A 307 -1.86 6.61 14.00
N SER A 308 -0.74 6.68 13.30
CA SER A 308 0.47 7.38 13.76
C SER A 308 0.79 8.64 12.93
N GLY A 309 0.00 8.96 11.91
CA GLY A 309 0.27 10.04 10.96
C GLY A 309 -0.69 10.05 9.77
N GLY A 310 -0.29 10.68 8.66
CA GLY A 310 -1.08 10.80 7.43
C GLY A 310 -2.20 11.84 7.50
N THR A 311 -2.92 11.99 6.39
CA THR A 311 -4.10 12.87 6.26
C THR A 311 -5.35 12.03 6.08
N ILE A 312 -6.37 12.28 6.89
CA ILE A 312 -7.61 11.51 6.89
C ILE A 312 -8.76 12.45 6.57
N ASN A 313 -9.56 12.06 5.59
CA ASN A 313 -10.84 12.69 5.27
C ASN A 313 -11.97 11.67 5.41
N GLY A 314 -13.18 12.17 5.65
CA GLY A 314 -14.38 11.36 5.75
C GLY A 314 -14.53 10.68 7.11
N THR A 315 -15.05 9.46 7.14
CA THR A 315 -15.36 8.75 8.39
C THR A 315 -14.23 7.81 8.83
N VAL A 316 -13.95 7.77 10.12
CA VAL A 316 -13.10 6.75 10.74
C VAL A 316 -13.98 5.78 11.53
N ASN A 317 -13.90 4.50 11.22
CA ASN A 317 -14.63 3.45 11.93
C ASN A 317 -13.64 2.53 12.64
N ILE A 318 -13.71 2.46 13.98
CA ILE A 318 -12.80 1.65 14.81
C ILE A 318 -12.92 0.18 14.44
N ALA A 319 -14.16 -0.31 14.32
CA ALA A 319 -14.44 -1.72 14.12
C ALA A 319 -14.77 -2.04 12.64
N GLY A 320 -15.35 -1.10 11.89
CA GLY A 320 -15.69 -1.25 10.47
C GLY A 320 -17.18 -1.14 10.16
N ALA A 321 -17.52 -1.16 8.87
CA ALA A 321 -18.86 -0.85 8.37
C ALA A 321 -19.71 -2.04 7.94
N GLY A 322 -19.17 -3.26 7.85
CA GLY A 322 -19.93 -4.47 7.49
C GLY A 322 -20.14 -5.48 8.64
N GLY A 323 -19.85 -5.07 9.87
CA GLY A 323 -20.20 -5.79 11.09
C GLY A 323 -19.24 -6.94 11.46
N PHE A 324 -19.37 -7.38 12.72
CA PHE A 324 -18.65 -8.54 13.23
C PHE A 324 -19.51 -9.80 13.14
N ILE A 325 -18.87 -10.92 12.79
CA ILE A 325 -19.47 -12.25 12.89
C ILE A 325 -18.98 -12.90 14.18
N GLY A 326 -19.78 -12.74 15.24
CA GLY A 326 -19.49 -13.32 16.55
C GLY A 326 -19.68 -12.29 17.66
N THR A 327 -20.12 -12.74 18.84
CA THR A 327 -20.46 -11.87 19.98
C THR A 327 -19.28 -11.53 20.88
N GLU A 328 -18.06 -11.96 20.53
CA GLU A 328 -16.89 -11.92 21.43
C GLU A 328 -15.71 -11.11 20.87
N SER A 329 -15.84 -10.45 19.73
CA SER A 329 -14.77 -9.62 19.15
C SER A 329 -14.60 -8.30 19.90
N SER A 330 -13.37 -7.81 19.98
CA SER A 330 -13.04 -6.47 20.44
C SER A 330 -12.38 -5.64 19.34
N ALA A 331 -12.64 -4.34 19.35
CA ALA A 331 -12.03 -3.39 18.44
C ALA A 331 -11.23 -2.34 19.21
N LYS A 332 -9.95 -2.19 18.89
CA LYS A 332 -9.07 -1.20 19.49
C LYS A 332 -8.51 -0.28 18.42
N MET A 333 -8.59 1.03 18.63
CA MET A 333 -7.89 2.03 17.84
C MET A 333 -6.98 2.86 18.73
N THR A 334 -5.71 2.98 18.37
CA THR A 334 -4.74 3.86 19.02
C THR A 334 -4.36 4.98 18.06
N ILE A 335 -4.51 6.23 18.48
CA ILE A 335 -4.15 7.41 17.70
C ILE A 335 -3.00 8.13 18.41
N THR A 336 -1.88 8.26 17.72
CA THR A 336 -0.68 8.98 18.22
C THR A 336 -0.27 10.13 17.32
N GLY A 337 -0.94 10.34 16.18
CA GLY A 337 -0.67 11.43 15.24
C GLY A 337 -1.59 11.39 14.03
N GLY A 338 -1.44 12.35 13.13
CA GLY A 338 -2.23 12.50 11.89
C GLY A 338 -2.96 13.83 11.80
N ASP A 339 -3.46 14.13 10.61
CA ASP A 339 -4.31 15.28 10.32
C ASP A 339 -5.77 14.82 10.18
N PHE A 340 -6.61 15.31 11.11
CA PHE A 340 -8.03 14.99 11.23
C PHE A 340 -8.94 16.16 10.81
N THR A 341 -8.39 17.21 10.18
CA THR A 341 -9.18 18.40 9.81
C THR A 341 -10.31 18.11 8.82
N GLY A 342 -10.18 17.05 8.01
CA GLY A 342 -11.20 16.59 7.07
C GLY A 342 -12.07 15.43 7.58
N VAL A 343 -11.96 15.06 8.87
CA VAL A 343 -12.72 13.92 9.43
C VAL A 343 -14.09 14.37 9.91
N ASP A 344 -15.13 13.68 9.43
CA ASP A 344 -16.53 13.97 9.77
C ASP A 344 -16.91 13.40 11.14
N SER A 345 -16.48 12.16 11.41
CA SER A 345 -16.80 11.44 12.64
C SER A 345 -15.84 10.27 12.88
N ILE A 346 -15.73 9.89 14.15
CA ILE A 346 -15.04 8.67 14.60
C ILE A 346 -16.07 7.81 15.33
N ASN A 347 -16.41 6.66 14.76
CA ASN A 347 -17.46 5.79 15.27
C ASN A 347 -16.90 4.40 15.60
N ASP A 348 -17.56 3.68 16.49
CA ASP A 348 -17.29 2.27 16.74
C ASP A 348 -17.73 1.40 15.54
N TYR A 349 -18.93 1.62 14.99
CA TYR A 349 -19.51 0.89 13.85
C TYR A 349 -19.95 1.83 12.71
N GLY A 350 -19.96 1.30 11.48
CA GLY A 350 -20.56 1.99 10.34
C GLY A 350 -22.10 1.91 10.35
N VAL A 351 -22.77 2.99 9.94
CA VAL A 351 -24.23 3.29 10.03
C VAL A 351 -25.24 2.29 9.43
N GLY A 352 -24.86 1.05 9.11
CA GLY A 352 -25.74 0.01 8.57
C GLY A 352 -26.51 -0.79 9.64
N LEU A 353 -27.83 -0.90 9.47
CA LEU A 353 -28.78 -1.58 10.37
C LEU A 353 -28.59 -3.11 10.55
N ALA A 354 -27.66 -3.73 9.80
CA ALA A 354 -27.42 -5.18 9.83
C ALA A 354 -26.13 -5.57 10.58
N ASN A 355 -25.45 -4.61 11.19
CA ASN A 355 -24.12 -4.80 11.76
C ASN A 355 -24.22 -5.15 13.25
N ASN A 356 -23.69 -6.30 13.65
CA ASN A 356 -23.39 -6.53 15.06
C ASN A 356 -22.15 -5.70 15.42
N PRO A 357 -22.24 -4.76 16.38
CA PRO A 357 -21.06 -4.10 16.89
C PRO A 357 -20.14 -5.15 17.56
N PRO A 358 -18.83 -4.88 17.65
CA PRO A 358 -17.97 -5.66 18.52
C PRO A 358 -18.50 -5.63 19.96
N LYS A 359 -18.13 -6.62 20.77
CA LYS A 359 -18.51 -6.68 22.18
C LYS A 359 -17.97 -5.49 22.97
N PHE A 360 -16.83 -4.98 22.54
CA PHE A 360 -16.11 -3.92 23.23
C PHE A 360 -15.28 -3.10 22.25
N THR A 361 -15.33 -1.79 22.39
CA THR A 361 -14.54 -0.82 21.64
C THR A 361 -13.69 0.06 22.55
N MET A 362 -12.42 0.21 22.17
CA MET A 362 -11.48 1.08 22.85
C MET A 362 -10.86 2.06 21.86
N LEU A 363 -10.90 3.34 22.22
CA LEU A 363 -10.16 4.40 21.55
C LEU A 363 -9.08 4.93 22.50
N ASP A 364 -7.82 4.77 22.12
CA ASP A 364 -6.68 5.23 22.90
C ASP A 364 -6.04 6.46 22.26
N LEU A 365 -6.20 7.60 22.93
CA LEU A 365 -5.68 8.92 22.56
C LEU A 365 -4.50 9.35 23.45
N SER A 366 -4.01 8.47 24.32
CA SER A 366 -2.96 8.80 25.32
C SER A 366 -1.64 9.26 24.68
N GLY A 367 -1.41 8.92 23.40
CA GLY A 367 -0.27 9.37 22.63
C GLY A 367 -0.38 10.78 22.03
N LEU A 368 -1.53 11.46 22.16
CA LEU A 368 -1.77 12.80 21.63
C LEU A 368 -1.46 13.91 22.65
N THR A 369 -1.27 15.14 22.15
CA THR A 369 -1.35 16.33 23.01
C THR A 369 -2.80 16.54 23.47
N VAL A 370 -3.01 17.26 24.58
CA VAL A 370 -4.37 17.55 25.09
C VAL A 370 -5.25 18.26 24.03
N GLU A 371 -4.68 19.21 23.28
CA GLU A 371 -5.38 19.94 22.22
C GLU A 371 -5.79 19.00 21.06
N ALA A 372 -4.87 18.17 20.58
CA ALA A 372 -5.15 17.20 19.52
C ALA A 372 -6.17 16.15 19.99
N ALA A 373 -6.02 15.65 21.22
CA ALA A 373 -6.97 14.73 21.82
C ALA A 373 -8.37 15.35 21.93
N GLN A 374 -8.51 16.63 22.28
CA GLN A 374 -9.80 17.31 22.35
C GLN A 374 -10.47 17.42 20.97
N THR A 375 -9.70 17.76 19.93
CA THR A 375 -10.20 17.79 18.55
C THR A 375 -10.73 16.42 18.12
N VAL A 376 -9.95 15.35 18.35
CA VAL A 376 -10.36 13.98 18.03
C VAL A 376 -11.57 13.57 18.86
N TYR A 377 -11.56 13.81 20.17
CA TYR A 377 -12.64 13.46 21.09
C TYR A 377 -13.99 14.07 20.68
N ASN A 378 -14.00 15.30 20.16
CA ASN A 378 -15.22 15.97 19.69
C ASN A 378 -15.87 15.29 18.46
N LEU A 379 -15.13 14.43 17.77
CA LEU A 379 -15.62 13.65 16.62
C LEU A 379 -16.16 12.27 17.05
N VAL A 380 -15.91 11.84 18.29
CA VAL A 380 -16.18 10.48 18.74
C VAL A 380 -17.66 10.28 19.06
N SER A 381 -18.23 9.19 18.55
CA SER A 381 -19.56 8.70 18.92
C SER A 381 -19.53 7.20 19.17
N TYR A 382 -20.33 6.74 20.14
CA TYR A 382 -20.61 5.32 20.41
C TYR A 382 -19.40 4.43 20.80
N VAL A 383 -18.37 4.96 21.46
CA VAL A 383 -17.22 4.16 21.94
C VAL A 383 -17.38 3.77 23.41
N ASP A 384 -17.10 2.52 23.76
CA ASP A 384 -17.26 2.00 25.13
C ASP A 384 -16.23 2.59 26.10
N GLU A 385 -14.96 2.63 25.69
CA GLU A 385 -13.86 3.18 26.49
C GLU A 385 -12.98 4.12 25.67
N ILE A 386 -12.73 5.30 26.23
CA ILE A 386 -11.79 6.28 25.66
C ILE A 386 -10.68 6.53 26.68
N VAL A 387 -9.45 6.20 26.30
CA VAL A 387 -8.24 6.52 27.08
C VAL A 387 -7.68 7.85 26.58
N THR A 388 -7.46 8.80 27.48
CA THR A 388 -7.04 10.17 27.15
C THR A 388 -5.68 10.50 27.78
N PRO A 389 -4.96 11.52 27.27
CA PRO A 389 -3.68 11.91 27.85
C PRO A 389 -3.87 12.56 29.24
N ASP A 390 -2.82 12.54 30.06
CA ASP A 390 -2.82 13.18 31.38
C ASP A 390 -3.19 14.66 31.29
N GLY A 391 -4.09 15.11 32.16
CA GLY A 391 -4.59 16.49 32.19
C GLY A 391 -5.71 16.79 31.20
N PHE A 392 -6.17 15.79 30.43
CA PHE A 392 -7.38 15.91 29.63
C PHE A 392 -8.62 16.08 30.54
N ALA A 393 -9.37 17.14 30.31
CA ALA A 393 -10.66 17.38 30.94
C ALA A 393 -11.69 17.59 29.82
N PRO A 394 -12.63 16.65 29.59
CA PRO A 394 -13.64 16.85 28.56
C PRO A 394 -14.42 18.12 28.92
N ALA A 395 -14.59 19.01 27.94
CA ALA A 395 -15.42 20.19 28.12
C ALA A 395 -16.83 19.74 28.53
N THR A 396 -17.17 19.91 29.81
CA THR A 396 -18.51 19.65 30.35
C THR A 396 -19.45 20.77 29.91
N SER A 397 -19.74 20.84 28.61
CA SER A 397 -20.86 21.62 28.11
C SER A 397 -22.09 20.73 28.19
N ALA A 398 -22.82 20.83 29.31
CA ALA A 398 -24.23 20.44 29.30
C ALA A 398 -24.90 21.21 28.14
N PRO A 399 -25.74 20.56 27.31
CA PRO A 399 -26.44 21.29 26.27
C PRO A 399 -27.33 22.34 26.96
N GLU A 400 -27.05 23.62 26.74
CA GLU A 400 -28.02 24.67 27.05
C GLU A 400 -29.21 24.46 26.11
N THR A 401 -30.23 23.76 26.62
CA THR A 401 -31.54 23.65 25.97
C THR A 401 -32.23 25.01 26.02
N THR A 402 -31.85 25.90 25.11
CA THR A 402 -32.58 27.14 24.86
C THR A 402 -33.71 26.83 23.88
N THR A 403 -34.85 26.40 24.43
CA THR A 403 -36.11 26.29 23.69
C THR A 403 -36.64 27.70 23.40
N ALA A 404 -36.17 28.33 22.33
CA ALA A 404 -36.84 29.48 21.73
C ALA A 404 -37.81 28.96 20.66
N ALA A 405 -39.10 29.24 20.85
CA ALA A 405 -40.16 28.94 19.91
C ALA A 405 -39.89 29.62 18.54
N PRO A 406 -40.18 28.97 17.40
CA PRO A 406 -40.04 29.61 16.11
C PRO A 406 -41.19 30.62 15.90
N GLU A 407 -40.86 31.91 15.88
CA GLU A 407 -41.75 32.93 15.31
C GLU A 407 -41.74 32.79 13.78
N THR A 408 -42.84 32.28 13.24
CA THR A 408 -43.15 32.30 11.81
C THR A 408 -43.31 33.74 11.33
N THR A 409 -42.38 34.21 10.49
CA THR A 409 -42.63 35.38 9.64
C THR A 409 -42.32 35.02 8.19
N THR A 410 -43.39 34.85 7.42
CA THR A 410 -43.38 34.62 5.97
C THR A 410 -43.11 35.94 5.25
N ALA A 411 -41.96 36.06 4.58
CA ALA A 411 -41.71 37.10 3.59
C ALA A 411 -41.57 36.44 2.21
N ALA A 412 -42.29 37.00 1.22
CA ALA A 412 -42.38 36.52 -0.14
C ALA A 412 -41.03 36.65 -0.89
N PRO A 413 -40.72 35.77 -1.86
CA PRO A 413 -39.51 35.89 -2.66
C PRO A 413 -39.66 36.98 -3.72
N GLU A 414 -38.74 37.95 -3.70
CA GLU A 414 -38.51 38.88 -4.80
C GLU A 414 -37.79 38.17 -5.96
N THR A 415 -38.29 38.41 -7.17
CA THR A 415 -37.78 37.90 -8.45
C THR A 415 -36.42 38.51 -8.81
N THR A 416 -35.41 37.67 -9.03
CA THR A 416 -34.10 38.06 -9.59
C THR A 416 -34.13 37.92 -11.12
N PRO A 417 -33.65 38.92 -11.89
CA PRO A 417 -33.58 38.81 -13.35
C PRO A 417 -32.42 37.93 -13.82
N ALA A 418 -32.62 37.32 -15.00
CA ALA A 418 -31.73 36.36 -15.64
C ALA A 418 -30.35 36.93 -16.00
N PRO A 419 -29.28 36.10 -15.99
CA PRO A 419 -27.96 36.53 -16.45
C PRO A 419 -27.88 36.59 -17.97
N GLU A 420 -27.21 37.63 -18.47
CA GLU A 420 -26.91 37.88 -19.87
C GLU A 420 -25.88 36.88 -20.44
N THR A 421 -26.18 36.36 -21.62
CA THR A 421 -25.35 35.49 -22.44
C THR A 421 -24.09 36.23 -22.90
N THR A 422 -22.91 35.76 -22.51
CA THR A 422 -21.61 36.26 -23.01
C THR A 422 -21.06 35.30 -24.08
N ALA A 423 -20.57 35.87 -25.17
CA ALA A 423 -20.12 35.22 -26.39
C ALA A 423 -18.87 34.33 -26.26
N ALA A 424 -18.76 33.39 -27.18
CA ALA A 424 -17.65 32.46 -27.38
C ALA A 424 -16.35 33.18 -27.82
N PRO A 425 -15.16 32.71 -27.43
CA PRO A 425 -13.92 33.03 -28.11
C PRO A 425 -13.64 32.06 -29.26
N GLU A 426 -13.03 32.64 -30.29
CA GLU A 426 -12.57 32.03 -31.52
C GLU A 426 -11.46 30.98 -31.30
N LYS A 427 -11.39 30.10 -32.30
CA LYS A 427 -10.46 28.99 -32.47
C LYS A 427 -9.29 29.49 -33.29
N ASP A 428 -8.05 29.35 -32.80
CA ASP A 428 -6.85 29.48 -33.64
C ASP A 428 -5.78 28.43 -33.28
N ASP A 429 -5.34 27.80 -34.37
CA ASP A 429 -4.01 27.34 -34.77
C ASP A 429 -3.21 26.30 -33.97
N GLU A 430 -3.20 25.12 -34.61
CA GLU A 430 -2.20 24.06 -34.60
C GLU A 430 -0.79 24.60 -34.86
N THR A 431 0.17 24.29 -33.99
CA THR A 431 1.60 24.39 -34.30
C THR A 431 2.31 23.12 -33.86
N THR A 432 2.68 22.29 -34.83
CA THR A 432 3.60 21.15 -34.71
C THR A 432 5.03 21.62 -34.43
N ALA A 433 5.67 21.03 -33.41
CA ALA A 433 7.10 21.14 -33.17
C ALA A 433 7.75 19.73 -33.05
N PRO A 434 9.01 19.55 -33.46
CA PRO A 434 9.62 18.25 -33.70
C PRO A 434 10.21 17.60 -32.43
N ALA A 435 10.29 16.27 -32.46
CA ALA A 435 10.84 15.42 -31.41
C ALA A 435 12.34 15.62 -31.17
N PRO A 436 12.82 15.67 -29.91
CA PRO A 436 14.24 15.57 -29.60
C PRO A 436 14.66 14.10 -29.43
N SER A 437 15.76 13.73 -30.08
CA SER A 437 16.43 12.45 -29.92
C SER A 437 17.13 12.38 -28.56
N ALA A 438 16.88 11.30 -27.81
CA ALA A 438 17.51 11.07 -26.50
C ALA A 438 19.02 10.78 -26.63
N PRO A 439 19.87 11.31 -25.72
CA PRO A 439 21.27 10.90 -25.62
C PRO A 439 21.39 9.52 -24.95
N SER A 440 22.31 8.70 -25.45
CA SER A 440 22.66 7.40 -24.87
C SER A 440 23.18 7.56 -23.43
N ALA A 441 22.54 6.89 -22.48
CA ALA A 441 22.96 6.88 -21.08
C ALA A 441 24.32 6.17 -20.91
N PRO A 442 25.19 6.67 -20.02
CA PRO A 442 26.44 6.00 -19.68
C PRO A 442 26.17 4.72 -18.89
N LYS A 443 26.88 3.66 -19.27
CA LYS A 443 26.88 2.33 -18.65
C LYS A 443 27.16 2.46 -17.15
N ALA A 444 26.13 2.25 -16.33
CA ALA A 444 26.26 2.20 -14.88
C ALA A 444 26.88 0.87 -14.48
N GLU A 445 28.19 0.84 -14.25
CA GLU A 445 28.86 -0.24 -13.54
C GLU A 445 28.52 -0.10 -12.04
N GLY A 446 27.40 -0.70 -11.65
CA GLY A 446 26.98 -0.83 -10.26
C GLY A 446 27.74 -1.95 -9.54
N GLY A 447 27.91 -1.77 -8.23
CA GLY A 447 28.19 -2.86 -7.31
C GLY A 447 28.89 -2.41 -6.05
N ASN A 448 28.29 -2.70 -4.89
CA ASN A 448 28.90 -2.60 -3.56
C ASN A 448 30.22 -3.39 -3.42
N THR A 449 30.63 -4.12 -4.47
CA THR A 449 31.99 -4.55 -4.76
C THR A 449 33.02 -3.44 -4.54
N GLY A 450 32.73 -2.18 -4.93
CA GLY A 450 33.63 -1.06 -4.70
C GLY A 450 33.85 -0.73 -3.22
N LEU A 451 32.79 -0.82 -2.40
CA LEU A 451 32.86 -0.59 -0.95
C LEU A 451 33.59 -1.74 -0.25
N ILE A 452 33.29 -2.99 -0.63
CA ILE A 452 33.94 -4.19 -0.06
C ILE A 452 35.42 -4.23 -0.44
N ILE A 453 35.76 -3.97 -1.71
CA ILE A 453 37.15 -3.83 -2.16
C ILE A 453 37.83 -2.66 -1.43
N GLY A 454 37.15 -1.53 -1.28
CA GLY A 454 37.65 -0.38 -0.54
C GLY A 454 38.03 -0.70 0.91
N ILE A 455 37.16 -1.43 1.63
CA ILE A 455 37.41 -1.86 3.02
C ILE A 455 38.56 -2.87 3.07
N VAL A 456 38.59 -3.86 2.17
CA VAL A 456 39.67 -4.87 2.12
C VAL A 456 41.03 -4.21 1.83
N VAL A 457 41.10 -3.28 0.87
CA VAL A 457 42.32 -2.55 0.55
C VAL A 457 42.79 -1.69 1.74
N ALA A 458 41.87 -0.99 2.42
CA ALA A 458 42.20 -0.20 3.60
C ALA A 458 42.79 -1.05 4.73
N VAL A 459 42.21 -2.21 5.01
CA VAL A 459 42.73 -3.15 6.02
C VAL A 459 44.12 -3.67 5.65
N VAL A 460 44.35 -4.03 4.38
CA VAL A 460 45.67 -4.49 3.90
C VAL A 460 46.74 -3.39 4.05
N VAL A 461 46.40 -2.13 3.73
CA VAL A 461 47.31 -0.99 3.89
C VAL A 461 47.66 -0.78 5.36
N VAL A 462 46.69 -0.84 6.27
CA VAL A 462 46.94 -0.70 7.72
C VAL A 462 47.87 -1.82 8.21
N ILE A 463 47.64 -3.07 7.79
CA ILE A 463 48.52 -4.20 8.15
C ILE A 463 49.95 -3.98 7.62
N ALA A 464 50.10 -3.53 6.37
CA ALA A 464 51.40 -3.25 5.77
C ALA A 464 52.15 -2.12 6.51
N VAL A 465 51.46 -1.04 6.88
CA VAL A 465 52.05 0.09 7.63
C VAL A 465 52.48 -0.36 9.03
N VAL A 466 51.65 -1.13 9.73
CA VAL A 466 52.01 -1.70 11.04
C VAL A 466 53.23 -2.61 10.93
N ALA A 467 53.32 -3.46 9.90
CA ALA A 467 54.48 -4.29 9.64
C ALA A 467 55.75 -3.47 9.40
N VAL A 468 55.67 -2.39 8.60
CA VAL A 468 56.80 -1.49 8.32
C VAL A 468 57.29 -0.78 9.59
N ILE A 469 56.37 -0.28 10.44
CA ILE A 469 56.72 0.39 11.70
C ILE A 469 57.43 -0.58 12.65
N VAL A 470 56.94 -1.82 12.76
CA VAL A 470 57.55 -2.86 13.60
C VAL A 470 58.92 -3.29 13.07
N LEU A 471 59.10 -3.37 11.74
CA LEU A 471 60.38 -3.71 11.12
C LEU A 471 61.40 -2.57 11.22
N LYS A 472 60.99 -1.31 11.09
CA LYS A 472 61.88 -0.13 11.24
C LYS A 472 62.41 0.04 12.66
N LYS A 473 61.62 -0.29 13.70
CA LYS A 473 62.09 -0.29 15.10
C LYS A 473 63.13 -1.37 15.43
N LYS A 474 63.51 -2.24 14.48
CA LYS A 474 64.47 -3.33 14.67
C LYS A 474 65.90 -2.97 14.24
N LYS A 475 66.13 -1.77 13.69
CA LYS A 475 67.44 -1.28 13.21
C LYS A 475 68.03 -0.13 14.05
N ALA A 476 67.48 0.15 15.23
CA ALA A 476 68.06 1.05 16.22
C ALA A 476 68.49 0.26 17.46
#